data_AF-A0A140E7M1-F1
#
_entry.id   AF-A0A140E7M1-F1
#
_cell.length_a   1.000
_cell.length_b   1.000
_cell.length_c   1.000
_cell.angle_alpha   90.00
_cell.angle_beta   90.00
_cell.angle_gamma   90.00
#
_symmetry.space_group_name_H-M   'P 1'
#
loop_
_entity.id
_entity.type
_entity.pdbx_description
1 polymer ?
#
loop_
_entity_poly.entity_id
_entity_poly.type
_entity_poly.pdbx_seq_one_letter_code
_entity_poly.pdbx_strand_id
1 'polypeptide(L)'
;MCWSGEASAALAVTGFASTAFFYRRGESKVLCLALAYFSLMELLQAYTYSVIDQCLNPNNQVATFLGYMHIAFQPFFVNAVTMHFIPEPLRKRIAPFVYTLCFAAATVFMMRIYPFQWSSFCFDHYYQFLPGTNIKFTMPFCGTEICSTSGQWHIAWAIPASGSIQMANSYVYAAFLLPLLYGSWKLVLYHLNTGPLLAYLTTNDMNEWAAVWCLYSIGLLLLLIKTPIRQYLHVTNWYGCRYPQFLK
;
A
#
# COMPACT_ATOMS: atom_id res chain seq x y z
N MET A 1 1.51 18.33 -14.27
CA MET A 1 0.72 17.44 -13.42
C MET A 1 -0.65 18.05 -13.15
N CYS A 2 -1.69 17.24 -12.94
CA CYS A 2 -3.04 17.71 -12.61
C CYS A 2 -3.31 17.76 -11.10
N TRP A 3 -2.63 16.92 -10.30
CA TRP A 3 -2.72 16.92 -8.85
C TRP A 3 -1.67 17.83 -8.22
N SER A 4 -2.02 18.53 -7.13
CA SER A 4 -1.16 19.52 -6.47
C SER A 4 -0.91 19.19 -5.00
N GLY A 5 0.07 19.88 -4.40
CA GLY A 5 0.37 19.76 -2.97
C GLY A 5 -0.80 20.18 -2.08
N GLU A 6 -1.55 21.20 -2.48
CA GLU A 6 -2.76 21.66 -1.79
C GLU A 6 -3.86 20.60 -1.81
N ALA A 7 -4.01 19.87 -2.92
CA ALA A 7 -4.97 18.78 -3.02
C ALA A 7 -4.62 17.62 -2.07
N SER A 8 -3.36 17.21 -2.01
CA SER A 8 -2.87 16.23 -1.02
C SER A 8 -3.03 16.74 0.42
N ALA A 9 -2.74 18.02 0.69
CA ALA A 9 -2.94 18.61 2.00
C ALA A 9 -4.42 18.59 2.43
N ALA A 10 -5.33 18.94 1.52
CA ALA A 10 -6.77 18.91 1.77
C ALA A 10 -7.25 17.49 2.11
N LEU A 11 -6.75 16.47 1.41
CA LEU A 11 -7.07 15.08 1.71
C LEU A 11 -6.47 14.60 3.02
N ALA A 12 -5.23 14.95 3.33
CA ALA A 12 -4.61 14.65 4.61
C ALA A 12 -5.43 15.24 5.77
N VAL A 13 -5.80 16.53 5.67
CA VAL A 13 -6.66 17.20 6.66
C VAL A 13 -8.01 16.50 6.78
N THR A 14 -8.64 16.17 5.66
CA THR A 14 -9.92 15.45 5.65
C THR A 14 -9.81 14.08 6.32
N GLY A 15 -8.74 13.34 6.04
CA GLY A 15 -8.49 12.01 6.61
C GLY A 15 -8.19 12.05 8.11
N PHE A 16 -7.37 13.00 8.58
CA PHE A 16 -7.11 13.20 10.01
C PHE A 16 -8.34 13.71 10.77
N ALA A 17 -9.06 14.69 10.21
CA ALA A 17 -10.30 15.21 10.81
C ALA A 17 -11.36 14.10 10.91
N SER A 18 -11.51 13.29 9.86
CA SER A 18 -12.40 12.13 9.85
C SER A 18 -11.98 11.11 10.90
N THR A 19 -10.68 10.82 11.01
CA THR A 19 -10.15 9.92 12.05
C THR A 19 -10.51 10.40 13.45
N ALA A 20 -10.27 11.68 13.75
CA ALA A 20 -10.61 12.26 15.05
C ALA A 20 -12.12 12.21 15.32
N PHE A 21 -12.94 12.49 14.31
CA PHE A 21 -14.39 12.42 14.40
C PHE A 21 -14.89 11.00 14.71
N PHE A 22 -14.40 9.99 13.97
CA PHE A 22 -14.80 8.59 14.15
C PHE A 22 -14.33 8.02 15.48
N TYR A 23 -13.10 8.36 15.87
CA TYR A 23 -12.56 7.94 17.16
C TYR A 23 -13.42 8.46 18.32
N ARG A 24 -13.83 9.73 18.28
CA ARG A 24 -14.74 10.33 19.29
C ARG A 24 -16.14 9.71 19.28
N ARG A 25 -16.60 9.18 18.15
CA ARG A 25 -17.91 8.50 18.00
C ARG A 25 -17.87 7.02 18.43
N GLY A 26 -16.71 6.52 18.86
CA GLY A 26 -16.57 5.14 19.33
C GLY A 26 -16.40 4.10 18.21
N GLU A 27 -15.98 4.52 17.02
CA GLU A 27 -15.66 3.59 15.93
C GLU A 27 -14.45 2.70 16.25
N SER A 28 -14.28 1.63 15.48
CA SER A 28 -13.17 0.69 15.62
C SER A 28 -11.82 1.41 15.59
N LYS A 29 -11.03 1.24 16.67
CA LYS A 29 -9.67 1.80 16.78
C LYS A 29 -8.77 1.36 15.63
N VAL A 30 -8.97 0.14 15.12
CA VAL A 30 -8.21 -0.41 13.99
C VAL A 30 -8.47 0.37 12.71
N LEU A 31 -9.74 0.66 12.41
CA LEU A 31 -10.11 1.41 11.22
C LEU A 31 -9.66 2.88 11.32
N CYS A 32 -9.79 3.49 12.50
CA CYS A 32 -9.30 4.83 12.76
C CYS A 32 -7.77 4.92 12.60
N LEU A 33 -7.04 3.94 13.14
CA LEU A 33 -5.59 3.89 13.04
C LEU A 33 -5.13 3.71 11.57
N ALA A 34 -5.79 2.84 10.81
CA ALA A 34 -5.52 2.69 9.39
C ALA A 34 -5.79 4.00 8.63
N LEU A 35 -6.91 4.66 8.89
CA LEU A 35 -7.25 5.93 8.24
C LEU A 35 -6.20 7.01 8.53
N ALA A 36 -5.77 7.17 9.78
CA ALA A 36 -4.67 8.07 10.13
C ALA A 36 -3.37 7.71 9.40
N TYR A 37 -3.04 6.42 9.32
CA TYR A 37 -1.82 5.97 8.66
C TYR A 37 -1.80 6.31 7.16
N PHE A 38 -2.88 6.06 6.43
CA PHE A 38 -2.96 6.45 5.02
C PHE A 38 -3.05 7.97 4.83
N SER A 39 -3.68 8.70 5.76
CA SER A 39 -3.69 10.17 5.76
C SER A 39 -2.30 10.77 5.95
N LEU A 40 -1.41 10.08 6.69
CA LEU A 40 -0.02 10.49 6.85
C LEU A 40 0.76 10.43 5.53
N MET A 41 0.42 9.52 4.61
CA MET A 41 1.04 9.48 3.29
C MET A 41 0.70 10.73 2.48
N GLU A 42 -0.57 11.14 2.45
CA GLU A 42 -0.96 12.38 1.75
C GLU A 42 -0.32 13.63 2.38
N LEU A 43 -0.13 13.65 3.69
CA LEU A 43 0.61 14.73 4.34
C LEU A 43 2.07 14.77 3.90
N LEU A 44 2.71 13.60 3.83
CA LEU A 44 4.07 13.48 3.33
C LEU A 44 4.16 13.91 1.87
N GLN A 45 3.23 13.46 1.03
CA GLN A 45 3.15 13.85 -0.38
C GLN A 45 2.92 15.35 -0.56
N ALA A 46 2.07 15.97 0.26
CA ALA A 46 1.88 17.42 0.27
C ALA A 46 3.19 18.18 0.53
N TYR A 47 4.04 17.68 1.44
CA TYR A 47 5.39 18.20 1.63
C TYR A 47 6.28 17.92 0.42
N THR A 48 6.27 16.68 -0.11
CA THR A 48 7.07 16.28 -1.29
C THR A 48 6.82 17.19 -2.48
N TYR A 49 5.58 17.66 -2.69
CA TYR A 49 5.24 18.61 -3.76
C TYR A 49 6.03 19.93 -3.68
N SER A 50 6.44 20.39 -2.50
CA SER A 50 7.24 21.62 -2.36
C SER A 50 8.69 21.47 -2.85
N VAL A 51 9.16 20.23 -2.99
CA VAL A 51 10.54 19.88 -3.37
C VAL A 51 10.57 18.93 -4.56
N ILE A 52 9.45 18.75 -5.27
CA ILE A 52 9.32 17.82 -6.40
C ILE A 52 10.30 18.17 -7.54
N ASP A 53 10.76 17.15 -8.27
CA ASP A 53 11.74 17.25 -9.38
C ASP A 53 13.13 17.78 -9.00
N GLN A 54 13.36 18.13 -7.73
CA GLN A 54 14.66 18.57 -7.23
C GLN A 54 15.46 17.37 -6.72
N CYS A 55 15.87 16.46 -7.61
CA CYS A 55 16.51 15.20 -7.22
C CYS A 55 17.84 15.34 -6.47
N LEU A 56 18.55 16.45 -6.68
CA LEU A 56 19.77 16.80 -5.94
C LEU A 56 19.50 17.46 -4.58
N ASN A 57 18.24 17.82 -4.29
CA ASN A 57 17.86 18.43 -3.02
C ASN A 57 17.68 17.32 -1.95
N PRO A 58 18.43 17.36 -0.84
CA PRO A 58 18.30 16.39 0.24
C PRO A 58 16.86 16.28 0.78
N ASN A 59 16.09 17.36 0.77
CA ASN A 59 14.69 17.34 1.22
C ASN A 59 13.81 16.44 0.35
N ASN A 60 14.03 16.43 -0.97
CA ASN A 60 13.33 15.53 -1.88
C ASN A 60 13.74 14.08 -1.62
N GLN A 61 15.04 13.82 -1.48
CA GLN A 61 15.57 12.49 -1.22
C GLN A 61 15.01 11.90 0.08
N VAL A 62 14.99 12.69 1.16
CA VAL A 62 14.42 12.30 2.45
C VAL A 62 12.92 12.06 2.34
N ALA A 63 12.17 12.93 1.67
CA ALA A 63 10.72 12.75 1.49
C ALA A 63 10.40 11.48 0.69
N THR A 64 11.15 11.21 -0.36
CA THR A 64 11.06 9.99 -1.18
C THR A 64 11.36 8.75 -0.36
N PHE A 65 12.45 8.77 0.42
CA PHE A 65 12.83 7.69 1.32
C PHE A 65 11.75 7.41 2.36
N LEU A 66 11.20 8.45 3.00
CA LEU A 66 10.11 8.30 3.98
C LEU A 66 8.84 7.73 3.33
N GLY A 67 8.53 8.12 2.09
CA GLY A 67 7.40 7.58 1.34
C GLY A 67 7.58 6.09 1.08
N TYR A 68 8.76 5.71 0.64
CA TYR A 68 9.13 4.31 0.44
C TYR A 68 9.07 3.49 1.75
N MET A 69 9.57 4.03 2.87
CA MET A 69 9.49 3.38 4.18
C MET A 69 8.04 3.21 4.64
N HIS A 70 7.20 4.24 4.49
CA HIS A 70 5.78 4.15 4.82
C HIS A 70 5.10 3.04 4.01
N ILE A 71 5.42 2.90 2.72
CA ILE A 71 4.87 1.83 1.88
C ILE A 71 5.35 0.45 2.35
N ALA A 72 6.61 0.31 2.78
CA ALA A 72 7.11 -0.93 3.34
C ALA A 72 6.30 -1.40 4.57
N PHE A 73 5.80 -0.48 5.39
CA PHE A 73 5.01 -0.79 6.59
C PHE A 73 3.49 -0.83 6.37
N GLN A 74 2.97 -0.41 5.22
CA GLN A 74 1.55 -0.49 4.88
C GLN A 74 0.91 -1.88 5.10
N PRO A 75 1.58 -3.02 4.83
CA PRO A 75 0.99 -4.34 5.04
C PRO A 75 0.51 -4.58 6.48
N PHE A 76 1.10 -3.94 7.49
CA PHE A 76 0.62 -4.04 8.88
C PHE A 76 -0.79 -3.49 9.03
N PHE A 77 -1.07 -2.31 8.46
CA PHE A 77 -2.37 -1.65 8.54
C PHE A 77 -3.40 -2.33 7.64
N VAL A 78 -2.98 -2.78 6.45
CA VAL A 78 -3.83 -3.59 5.55
C VAL A 78 -4.26 -4.89 6.24
N ASN A 79 -3.33 -5.61 6.89
CA ASN A 79 -3.65 -6.83 7.63
C ASN A 79 -4.49 -6.54 8.88
N ALA A 80 -4.26 -5.42 9.58
CA ALA A 80 -5.10 -5.03 10.70
C ALA A 80 -6.56 -4.82 10.27
N VAL A 81 -6.80 -4.11 9.16
CA VAL A 81 -8.14 -3.90 8.60
C VAL A 81 -8.75 -5.20 8.09
N THR A 82 -8.04 -5.97 7.28
CA THR A 82 -8.59 -7.22 6.71
C THR A 82 -8.86 -8.30 7.78
N MET A 83 -8.06 -8.35 8.86
CA MET A 83 -8.33 -9.19 10.03
C MET A 83 -9.46 -8.63 10.91
N HIS A 84 -9.87 -7.37 10.77
CA HIS A 84 -11.04 -6.84 11.47
C HIS A 84 -12.34 -7.49 10.97
N PHE A 85 -12.36 -7.99 9.73
CA PHE A 85 -13.53 -8.56 9.06
C PHE A 85 -13.62 -10.10 9.08
N ILE A 86 -12.77 -10.75 9.88
CA ILE A 86 -12.82 -12.20 10.14
C ILE A 86 -13.26 -12.46 11.58
N PRO A 87 -13.68 -13.68 11.94
CA PRO A 87 -14.11 -14.00 13.30
C PRO A 87 -13.05 -13.71 14.35
N GLU A 88 -13.46 -13.14 15.49
CA GLU A 88 -12.54 -12.71 16.55
C GLU A 88 -11.63 -13.82 17.11
N PRO A 89 -12.10 -15.07 17.34
CA PRO A 89 -11.23 -16.15 17.82
C PRO A 89 -10.08 -16.44 16.85
N LEU A 90 -10.38 -16.50 15.55
CA LEU A 90 -9.39 -16.69 14.50
C LEU A 90 -8.40 -15.53 14.48
N ARG A 91 -8.89 -14.28 14.48
CA ARG A 91 -8.06 -13.07 14.50
C ARG A 91 -7.03 -13.12 15.61
N LYS A 92 -7.46 -13.41 16.85
CA LYS A 92 -6.56 -13.44 18.03
C LYS A 92 -5.42 -14.45 17.87
N ARG A 93 -5.72 -15.60 17.24
CA ARG A 93 -4.75 -16.67 17.04
C ARG A 93 -3.76 -16.39 15.92
N ILE A 94 -4.22 -15.82 14.80
CA ILE A 94 -3.36 -15.60 13.62
C ILE A 94 -2.60 -14.27 13.67
N ALA A 95 -3.11 -13.26 14.40
CA ALA A 95 -2.52 -11.93 14.46
C ALA A 95 -1.00 -11.90 14.72
N PRO A 96 -0.44 -12.60 15.73
CA PRO A 96 1.01 -12.56 15.95
C PRO A 96 1.80 -13.11 14.76
N PHE A 97 1.31 -14.19 14.13
CA PHE A 97 1.94 -14.78 12.96
C PHE A 97 1.86 -13.85 11.74
N VAL A 98 0.68 -13.27 11.49
CA VAL A 98 0.45 -12.30 10.41
C VAL A 98 1.35 -11.09 10.55
N TYR A 99 1.47 -10.50 11.74
CA TYR A 99 2.36 -9.36 11.96
C TYR A 99 3.85 -9.73 11.88
N THR A 100 4.23 -10.94 12.29
CA THR A 100 5.60 -11.44 12.10
C THR A 100 5.93 -11.55 10.61
N LEU A 101 5.01 -12.08 9.80
CA LEU A 101 5.18 -12.12 8.35
C LEU A 101 5.18 -10.74 7.70
N CYS A 102 4.35 -9.80 8.18
CA CYS A 102 4.39 -8.40 7.73
C CYS A 102 5.75 -7.76 8.04
N PHE A 103 6.33 -8.04 9.21
CA PHE A 103 7.66 -7.55 9.57
C PHE A 103 8.75 -8.13 8.67
N ALA A 104 8.72 -9.44 8.42
CA ALA A 104 9.65 -10.10 7.51
C ALA A 104 9.53 -9.52 6.09
N ALA A 105 8.30 -9.36 5.59
CA ALA A 105 8.04 -8.76 4.28
C ALA A 105 8.49 -7.30 4.19
N ALA A 106 8.20 -6.47 5.19
CA ALA A 106 8.67 -5.09 5.24
C ALA A 106 10.20 -5.02 5.23
N THR A 107 10.87 -5.89 6.00
CA THR A 107 12.34 -5.96 6.03
C THR A 107 12.90 -6.34 4.66
N VAL A 108 12.36 -7.39 4.02
CA VAL A 108 12.78 -7.80 2.67
C VAL A 108 12.51 -6.71 1.64
N PHE A 109 11.36 -6.04 1.73
CA PHE A 109 11.03 -4.93 0.85
C PHE A 109 12.04 -3.80 1.04
N MET A 110 12.30 -3.35 2.27
CA MET A 110 13.29 -2.30 2.56
C MET A 110 14.71 -2.65 2.13
N MET A 111 15.14 -3.92 2.26
CA MET A 111 16.46 -4.35 1.78
C MET A 111 16.64 -4.11 0.28
N ARG A 112 15.57 -3.92 -0.49
CA ARG A 112 15.62 -3.74 -1.93
C ARG A 112 16.38 -2.48 -2.35
N ILE A 113 16.52 -1.47 -1.50
CA ILE A 113 17.35 -0.28 -1.82
C ILE A 113 18.84 -0.48 -1.53
N TYR A 114 19.22 -1.59 -0.88
CA TYR A 114 20.62 -1.92 -0.65
C TYR A 114 21.24 -2.48 -1.94
N PRO A 115 22.37 -1.95 -2.41
CA PRO A 115 22.99 -2.35 -3.68
C PRO A 115 23.74 -3.68 -3.54
N PHE A 116 23.00 -4.78 -3.49
CA PHE A 116 23.58 -6.12 -3.45
C PHE A 116 24.35 -6.44 -4.74
N GLN A 117 25.60 -6.87 -4.64
CA GLN A 117 26.43 -7.22 -5.81
C GLN A 117 25.86 -8.37 -6.66
N TRP A 118 25.03 -9.23 -6.09
CA TRP A 118 24.38 -10.34 -6.78
C TRP A 118 23.10 -9.94 -7.52
N SER A 119 22.57 -8.75 -7.28
CA SER A 119 21.35 -8.24 -7.92
C SER A 119 21.69 -7.08 -8.83
N SER A 120 21.19 -7.13 -10.06
CA SER A 120 21.13 -5.95 -10.92
C SER A 120 20.13 -4.92 -10.38
N PHE A 121 20.26 -3.68 -10.85
CA PHE A 121 19.30 -2.63 -10.57
C PHE A 121 18.04 -2.81 -11.41
N CYS A 122 16.93 -2.29 -10.90
CA CYS A 122 15.63 -2.40 -11.56
C CYS A 122 15.57 -1.68 -12.91
N PHE A 123 16.37 -0.63 -13.12
CA PHE A 123 16.34 0.19 -14.34
C PHE A 123 17.11 -0.45 -15.50
N ASP A 124 17.97 -1.43 -15.20
CA ASP A 124 18.71 -2.22 -16.19
C ASP A 124 17.90 -3.42 -16.70
N HIS A 125 16.70 -3.66 -16.14
CA HIS A 125 15.89 -4.84 -16.41
C HIS A 125 14.49 -4.50 -16.91
N TYR A 126 14.02 -5.30 -17.86
CA TYR A 126 12.61 -5.37 -18.23
C TYR A 126 12.05 -6.73 -17.81
N TYR A 127 10.84 -6.71 -17.29
CA TYR A 127 10.12 -7.90 -16.87
C TYR A 127 9.06 -8.24 -17.90
N GLN A 128 8.78 -9.53 -18.06
CA GLN A 128 7.77 -10.03 -18.97
C GLN A 128 6.58 -10.52 -18.15
N PHE A 129 5.38 -10.09 -18.52
CA PHE A 129 4.17 -10.41 -17.75
C PHE A 129 3.80 -11.90 -17.84
N LEU A 130 3.87 -12.48 -19.05
CA LEU A 130 3.76 -13.93 -19.26
C LEU A 130 4.88 -14.46 -20.18
N PRO A 131 5.41 -15.67 -19.92
CA PRO A 131 6.33 -16.34 -20.84
C PRO A 131 5.72 -16.44 -22.25
N GLY A 132 6.42 -15.91 -23.25
CA GLY A 132 5.99 -15.93 -24.66
C GLY A 132 5.20 -14.71 -25.14
N THR A 133 4.93 -13.72 -24.27
CA THR A 133 4.28 -12.45 -24.66
C THR A 133 5.30 -11.31 -24.85
N ASN A 134 5.17 -10.45 -25.86
CA ASN A 134 6.09 -9.32 -26.06
C ASN A 134 5.83 -8.11 -25.13
N ILE A 135 5.02 -8.29 -24.08
CA ILE A 135 4.64 -7.22 -23.16
C ILE A 135 5.72 -7.11 -22.09
N LYS A 136 6.58 -6.10 -22.24
CA LYS A 136 7.64 -5.73 -21.29
C LYS A 136 7.14 -4.64 -20.35
N PHE A 137 7.53 -4.73 -19.09
CA PHE A 137 7.20 -3.73 -18.08
C PHE A 137 8.40 -3.46 -17.17
N THR A 138 8.47 -2.25 -16.62
CA THR A 138 9.47 -1.85 -15.62
C THR A 138 8.90 -2.04 -14.22
N MET A 139 9.75 -2.29 -13.25
CA MET A 139 9.28 -2.40 -11.88
C MET A 139 8.82 -1.03 -11.33
N PRO A 140 7.74 -0.93 -10.54
CA PRO A 140 7.43 0.30 -9.80
C PRO A 140 8.55 0.69 -8.84
N PHE A 141 8.62 1.99 -8.50
CA PHE A 141 9.67 2.62 -7.69
C PHE A 141 11.07 2.52 -8.30
N CYS A 142 11.15 2.56 -9.62
CA CYS A 142 12.41 2.32 -10.30
C CYS A 142 12.97 3.60 -10.94
N GLY A 143 14.22 3.92 -10.60
CA GLY A 143 14.99 4.97 -11.25
C GLY A 143 16.46 4.95 -10.82
N THR A 144 17.25 5.86 -11.37
CA THR A 144 18.71 5.90 -11.17
C THR A 144 19.14 6.54 -9.86
N GLU A 145 18.27 7.36 -9.26
CA GLU A 145 18.51 8.08 -8.03
C GLU A 145 17.23 8.12 -7.17
N ILE A 146 17.38 8.38 -5.87
CA ILE A 146 16.24 8.51 -4.95
C ILE A 146 15.60 9.88 -5.20
N CYS A 147 14.48 9.91 -5.90
CA CYS A 147 13.80 11.14 -6.24
C CYS A 147 12.28 10.98 -6.35
N SER A 148 11.56 11.99 -5.88
CA SER A 148 10.15 12.20 -6.16
C SER A 148 10.04 13.15 -7.34
N THR A 149 9.46 12.66 -8.43
CA THR A 149 9.32 13.37 -9.69
C THR A 149 7.86 13.62 -10.04
N SER A 150 7.64 14.55 -10.95
CA SER A 150 6.36 14.76 -11.59
C SER A 150 6.01 13.57 -12.49
N GLY A 151 4.93 12.85 -12.18
CA GLY A 151 4.40 11.83 -13.09
C GLY A 151 3.36 12.40 -14.07
N GLN A 152 2.57 11.52 -14.69
CA GLN A 152 1.46 11.89 -15.59
C GLN A 152 0.47 12.85 -14.95
N TRP A 153 0.02 12.57 -13.73
CA TRP A 153 -0.92 13.44 -13.03
C TRP A 153 -0.68 13.54 -11.53
N HIS A 154 0.06 12.61 -10.92
CA HIS A 154 0.40 12.56 -9.50
C HIS A 154 1.92 12.35 -9.29
N ILE A 155 2.37 12.25 -8.04
CA ILE A 155 3.80 12.08 -7.75
C ILE A 155 4.23 10.70 -8.23
N ALA A 156 5.35 10.66 -8.95
CA ALA A 156 6.08 9.44 -9.25
C ALA A 156 7.28 9.31 -8.31
N TRP A 157 7.58 8.08 -7.90
CA TRP A 157 8.76 7.79 -7.09
C TRP A 157 9.79 6.97 -7.86
N ALA A 158 11.03 7.44 -7.85
CA ALA A 158 12.18 6.80 -8.45
C ALA A 158 13.19 6.46 -7.35
N ILE A 159 13.66 5.21 -7.30
CA ILE A 159 14.69 4.75 -6.36
C ILE A 159 15.59 3.74 -7.09
N PRO A 160 16.92 3.76 -6.86
CA PRO A 160 17.85 2.74 -7.35
C PRO A 160 17.68 1.46 -6.54
N ALA A 161 16.58 0.75 -6.80
CA ALA A 161 16.23 -0.48 -6.12
C ALA A 161 16.74 -1.71 -6.88
N SER A 162 16.96 -2.80 -6.16
CA SER A 162 17.22 -4.13 -6.70
C SER A 162 16.12 -4.56 -7.66
N GLY A 163 16.54 -5.18 -8.77
CA GLY A 163 15.71 -5.83 -9.76
C GLY A 163 15.16 -7.20 -9.33
N SER A 164 15.34 -7.63 -8.08
CA SER A 164 14.75 -8.87 -7.60
C SER A 164 13.22 -8.77 -7.52
N ILE A 165 12.54 -9.56 -8.33
CA ILE A 165 11.07 -9.63 -8.36
C ILE A 165 10.50 -10.18 -7.04
N GLN A 166 11.23 -11.08 -6.38
CA GLN A 166 10.83 -11.66 -5.10
C GLN A 166 10.88 -10.62 -3.99
N MET A 167 11.94 -9.80 -3.95
CA MET A 167 12.05 -8.72 -2.97
C MET A 167 10.95 -7.68 -3.17
N ALA A 168 10.64 -7.32 -4.42
CA ALA A 168 9.57 -6.39 -4.72
C ALA A 168 8.18 -6.94 -4.36
N ASN A 169 7.91 -8.21 -4.70
CA ASN A 169 6.63 -8.84 -4.44
C ASN A 169 6.43 -9.21 -2.97
N SER A 170 7.43 -9.09 -2.10
CA SER A 170 7.27 -9.28 -0.65
C SER A 170 6.11 -8.45 -0.07
N TYR A 171 5.97 -7.21 -0.54
CA TYR A 171 4.84 -6.34 -0.23
C TYR A 171 3.50 -6.96 -0.68
N VAL A 172 3.41 -7.42 -1.93
CA VAL A 172 2.19 -8.02 -2.50
C VAL A 172 1.82 -9.30 -1.76
N TYR A 173 2.81 -10.11 -1.36
CA TYR A 173 2.60 -11.32 -0.59
C TYR A 173 1.99 -10.99 0.78
N ALA A 174 2.49 -9.98 1.48
CA ALA A 174 1.96 -9.58 2.78
C ALA A 174 0.61 -8.86 2.67
N ALA A 175 0.42 -7.97 1.69
CA ALA A 175 -0.78 -7.15 1.56
C ALA A 175 -1.98 -7.87 0.94
N PHE A 176 -1.75 -8.87 0.08
CA PHE A 176 -2.83 -9.56 -0.65
C PHE A 176 -2.85 -11.08 -0.44
N LEU A 177 -1.71 -11.75 -0.67
CA LEU A 177 -1.67 -13.22 -0.59
C LEU A 177 -1.98 -13.69 0.85
N LEU A 178 -1.37 -13.07 1.86
CA LEU A 178 -1.57 -13.45 3.25
C LEU A 178 -3.05 -13.29 3.69
N PRO A 179 -3.74 -12.17 3.40
CA PRO A 179 -5.18 -12.07 3.62
C PRO A 179 -6.05 -13.09 2.88
N LEU A 180 -5.67 -13.49 1.67
CA LEU A 180 -6.35 -14.59 0.96
C LEU A 180 -6.18 -15.91 1.70
N LEU A 181 -4.99 -16.16 2.25
CA LEU A 181 -4.68 -17.41 2.95
C LEU A 181 -5.47 -17.57 4.25
N TYR A 182 -5.78 -16.52 4.99
CA TYR A 182 -6.68 -16.64 6.17
C TYR A 182 -8.16 -16.38 5.85
N GLY A 183 -8.50 -16.27 4.56
CA GLY A 183 -9.88 -16.28 4.08
C GLY A 183 -10.58 -14.92 4.00
N SER A 184 -9.87 -13.79 4.16
CA SER A 184 -10.46 -12.44 4.03
C SER A 184 -10.60 -12.00 2.56
N TRP A 185 -11.08 -12.90 1.70
CA TRP A 185 -11.10 -12.73 0.25
C TRP A 185 -11.98 -11.59 -0.24
N LYS A 186 -13.10 -11.31 0.45
CA LYS A 186 -13.98 -10.19 0.12
C LYS A 186 -13.26 -8.85 0.26
N LEU A 187 -12.46 -8.70 1.32
CA LEU A 187 -11.69 -7.49 1.56
C LEU A 187 -10.53 -7.39 0.57
N VAL A 188 -9.89 -8.51 0.24
CA VAL A 188 -8.86 -8.54 -0.80
C VAL A 188 -9.41 -8.12 -2.16
N LEU A 189 -10.56 -8.65 -2.57
CA LEU A 189 -11.21 -8.25 -3.81
C LEU A 189 -11.56 -6.76 -3.78
N TYR A 190 -12.15 -6.29 -2.68
CA TYR A 190 -12.45 -4.86 -2.52
C TYR A 190 -11.18 -4.00 -2.67
N HIS A 191 -10.09 -4.38 -2.00
CA HIS A 191 -8.80 -3.67 -2.03
C HIS A 191 -8.11 -3.72 -3.40
N LEU A 192 -8.16 -4.86 -4.10
CA LEU A 192 -7.62 -5.01 -5.46
C LEU A 192 -8.36 -4.11 -6.45
N ASN A 193 -9.69 -4.07 -6.38
CA ASN A 193 -10.52 -3.28 -7.29
C ASN A 193 -10.35 -1.77 -7.04
N THR A 194 -10.28 -1.35 -5.78
CA THR A 194 -10.24 0.07 -5.41
C THR A 194 -8.83 0.63 -5.26
N GLY A 195 -7.80 -0.22 -5.31
CA GLY A 195 -6.40 0.17 -5.26
C GLY A 195 -5.70 -0.05 -6.59
N PRO A 196 -4.99 -1.19 -6.80
CA PRO A 196 -4.23 -1.46 -8.01
C PRO A 196 -5.01 -1.30 -9.31
N LEU A 197 -6.27 -1.76 -9.38
CA LEU A 197 -7.07 -1.65 -10.59
C LEU A 197 -7.41 -0.19 -10.93
N LEU A 198 -7.84 0.61 -9.95
CA LEU A 198 -8.10 2.04 -10.19
C LEU A 198 -6.81 2.80 -10.54
N ALA A 199 -5.69 2.49 -9.89
CA ALA A 199 -4.40 3.07 -10.23
C ALA A 199 -4.01 2.75 -11.69
N TYR A 200 -4.12 1.48 -12.08
CA TYR A 200 -3.87 1.03 -13.46
C TYR A 200 -4.76 1.73 -14.49
N LEU A 201 -6.03 1.97 -14.17
CA LEU A 201 -6.97 2.65 -15.07
C LEU A 201 -6.75 4.15 -15.18
N THR A 202 -6.03 4.76 -14.22
CA THR A 202 -5.91 6.22 -14.10
C THR A 202 -4.52 6.74 -14.46
N THR A 203 -3.50 5.88 -14.48
CA THR A 203 -2.16 6.25 -14.93
C THR A 203 -1.45 5.09 -15.65
N ASN A 204 -0.71 5.45 -16.70
CA ASN A 204 0.19 4.53 -17.40
C ASN A 204 1.63 4.61 -16.86
N ASP A 205 1.91 5.48 -15.89
CA ASP A 205 3.20 5.56 -15.21
C ASP A 205 3.21 4.67 -13.97
N MET A 206 4.01 3.60 -14.05
CA MET A 206 4.16 2.60 -13.00
C MET A 206 4.77 3.16 -11.71
N ASN A 207 5.58 4.23 -11.81
CA ASN A 207 6.17 4.88 -10.65
C ASN A 207 5.16 5.76 -9.90
N GLU A 208 4.01 6.08 -10.50
CA GLU A 208 2.90 6.77 -9.83
C GLU A 208 1.93 5.81 -9.12
N TRP A 209 1.89 4.53 -9.52
CA TRP A 209 0.83 3.58 -9.09
C TRP A 209 0.64 3.53 -7.58
N ALA A 210 1.74 3.52 -6.84
CA ALA A 210 1.67 3.45 -5.39
C ALA A 210 1.15 4.75 -4.76
N ALA A 211 1.52 5.91 -5.30
CA ALA A 211 1.02 7.21 -4.83
C ALA A 211 -0.48 7.31 -5.04
N VAL A 212 -0.94 6.96 -6.25
CA VAL A 212 -2.36 6.94 -6.63
C VAL A 212 -3.17 5.93 -5.79
N TRP A 213 -2.59 4.78 -5.46
CA TRP A 213 -3.25 3.82 -4.59
C TRP A 213 -3.36 4.34 -3.14
N CYS A 214 -2.33 5.00 -2.61
CA CYS A 214 -2.41 5.63 -1.28
C CYS A 214 -3.54 6.66 -1.21
N LEU A 215 -3.66 7.48 -2.26
CA LEU A 215 -4.73 8.45 -2.44
C LEU A 215 -6.12 7.80 -2.35
N TYR A 216 -6.38 6.77 -3.16
CA TYR A 216 -7.68 6.08 -3.13
C TYR A 216 -7.96 5.35 -1.81
N SER A 217 -6.92 4.98 -1.06
CA SER A 217 -7.07 4.27 0.21
C SER A 217 -7.78 5.09 1.29
N ILE A 218 -7.68 6.43 1.28
CA ILE A 218 -8.44 7.29 2.19
C ILE A 218 -9.94 7.20 1.88
N GLY A 219 -10.32 7.39 0.62
CA GLY A 219 -11.72 7.31 0.17
C GLY A 219 -12.31 5.92 0.44
N LEU A 220 -11.54 4.87 0.17
CA LEU A 220 -11.89 3.48 0.48
C LEU A 220 -12.20 3.28 1.96
N LEU A 221 -11.31 3.74 2.85
CA LEU A 221 -11.51 3.58 4.29
C LEU A 221 -12.69 4.40 4.80
N LEU A 222 -12.91 5.59 4.27
CA LEU A 222 -14.09 6.40 4.60
C LEU A 222 -15.39 5.69 4.18
N LEU A 223 -15.44 5.13 2.97
CA LEU A 223 -16.58 4.33 2.51
C LEU A 223 -16.80 3.10 3.39
N LEU A 224 -15.74 2.38 3.71
CA LEU A 224 -15.80 1.19 4.56
C LEU A 224 -16.26 1.51 5.99
N ILE A 225 -15.89 2.68 6.55
CA ILE A 225 -16.34 3.11 7.88
C ILE A 225 -17.81 3.56 7.84
N LYS A 226 -18.20 4.37 6.85
CA LYS A 226 -19.51 5.06 6.81
C LYS A 226 -20.65 4.24 6.21
N THR A 227 -20.37 3.32 5.30
CA THR A 227 -21.41 2.66 4.50
C THR A 227 -21.72 1.26 5.02
N PRO A 228 -22.93 0.71 4.73
CA PRO A 228 -23.28 -0.65 5.11
C PRO A 228 -22.47 -1.72 4.36
N ILE A 229 -21.64 -1.35 3.37
CA ILE A 229 -20.74 -2.25 2.64
C ILE A 229 -19.92 -3.12 3.62
N ARG A 230 -19.52 -2.56 4.77
CA ARG A 230 -18.79 -3.29 5.83
C ARG A 230 -19.48 -4.58 6.30
N GLN A 231 -20.81 -4.62 6.29
CA GLN A 231 -21.57 -5.80 6.68
C GLN A 231 -21.43 -6.93 5.65
N TYR A 232 -21.39 -6.59 4.36
CA TYR A 232 -21.20 -7.56 3.28
C TYR A 232 -19.78 -8.08 3.19
N LEU A 233 -18.81 -7.24 3.57
CA LEU A 233 -17.39 -7.55 3.57
C LEU A 233 -16.98 -8.53 4.67
N HIS A 234 -17.77 -8.63 5.76
CA HIS A 234 -17.49 -9.59 6.81
C HIS A 234 -17.53 -11.04 6.29
N VAL A 235 -16.54 -11.82 6.69
CA VAL A 235 -16.40 -13.23 6.30
C VAL A 235 -16.65 -14.11 7.53
N THR A 236 -17.59 -15.04 7.40
CA THR A 236 -17.93 -16.02 8.46
C THR A 236 -17.47 -17.44 8.14
N ASN A 237 -17.20 -17.73 6.86
CA ASN A 237 -16.77 -19.03 6.34
C ASN A 237 -15.52 -18.85 5.47
N TRP A 238 -14.59 -19.80 5.54
CA TRP A 238 -13.41 -19.88 4.71
C TRP A 238 -13.78 -20.36 3.30
N TYR A 239 -13.94 -19.46 2.33
CA TYR A 239 -14.36 -19.80 0.94
C TYR A 239 -15.56 -20.77 0.86
N GLY A 240 -16.56 -20.58 1.73
CA GLY A 240 -17.74 -21.45 1.81
C GLY A 240 -17.58 -22.67 2.73
N CYS A 241 -16.35 -23.02 3.14
CA CYS A 241 -16.07 -24.04 4.14
C CYS A 241 -16.11 -23.45 5.56
N ARG A 242 -16.47 -24.25 6.55
CA ARG A 242 -16.32 -23.85 7.96
C ARG A 242 -14.83 -23.70 8.29
N TYR A 243 -14.49 -22.71 9.10
CA TYR A 243 -13.14 -22.61 9.65
C TYR A 243 -12.77 -23.94 10.36
N PRO A 244 -11.55 -24.46 10.13
CA PRO A 244 -11.07 -25.66 10.80
C PRO A 244 -11.27 -25.56 12.31
N GLN A 245 -11.67 -26.65 12.98
CA GLN A 245 -11.91 -26.64 14.43
C GLN A 245 -10.69 -26.19 15.23
N PHE A 246 -9.47 -26.48 14.76
CA PHE A 246 -8.25 -26.01 15.39
C PHE A 246 -7.99 -24.50 15.19
N LEU A 247 -8.78 -23.79 14.39
CA LEU A 247 -8.68 -22.34 14.19
C LEU A 247 -9.87 -21.56 14.78
N LYS A 248 -10.88 -22.26 15.31
CA LYS A 248 -11.98 -21.68 16.07
C LYS A 248 -11.57 -21.33 17.49
#